data_AF-O50800-F1
#
_entry.id   AF-O50800-F1
#
_cell.length_a   1.000
_cell.length_b   1.000
_cell.length_c   1.000
_cell.angle_alpha   90.00
_cell.angle_beta   90.00
_cell.angle_gamma   90.00
#
_symmetry.space_group_name_H-M   'P 1'
#
loop_
_entity.id
_entity.type
_entity.pdbx_description
1 polymer ?
#
loop_
_entity_poly.entity_id
_entity_poly.type
_entity_poly.pdbx_seq_one_letter_code
_entity_poly.pdbx_strand_id
1 'polypeptide(L)'
;MEKGGGHSNPKVVGVKGMFESALEIKALSKEDNPKDMVEKASISAKESKDKVLSSKKGNASIALGEVPSLVRDIRESAKKIDESLKLLIASGYDASYPLSDNMKIGIGRICLLDKILEAVMPKINDSDNDNFDDNICEKIKKVVDEFNKNEKDEYSCSIMSLNSYPKTKGKDLVKKCINELMKDVEKYLGDVKGNGNGVCGELLQGAKSASGQFGESLKLLSEAASAIAEACKRLAYGIL
;
A
#
# COMPACT_ATOMS: atom_id res chain seq x y z
N MET A 1 58.31 -4.32 -30.39
CA MET A 1 57.57 -5.20 -29.46
C MET A 1 57.09 -4.33 -28.33
N GLU A 2 55.78 -4.10 -28.21
CA GLU A 2 55.08 -3.99 -26.93
C GLU A 2 53.58 -4.14 -27.21
N LYS A 3 52.94 -4.92 -26.34
CA LYS A 3 51.57 -5.42 -26.47
C LYS A 3 50.62 -4.54 -25.69
N GLY A 4 49.38 -4.46 -26.19
CA GLY A 4 48.20 -4.70 -25.36
C GLY A 4 47.43 -3.47 -24.89
N GLY A 5 46.11 -3.62 -24.86
CA GLY A 5 45.22 -2.77 -24.08
C GLY A 5 43.99 -2.29 -24.83
N GLY A 6 43.06 -3.20 -25.14
CA GLY A 6 41.71 -2.80 -25.49
C GLY A 6 41.03 -2.11 -24.31
N HIS A 7 40.48 -0.92 -24.54
CA HIS A 7 39.56 -0.26 -23.62
C HIS A 7 38.27 0.01 -24.40
N SER A 8 37.33 -0.91 -24.28
CA SER A 8 35.93 -0.67 -24.56
C SER A 8 35.38 0.27 -23.50
N ASN A 9 34.99 1.48 -23.89
CA ASN A 9 34.20 2.38 -23.05
C ASN A 9 32.93 1.67 -22.57
N PRO A 10 32.68 1.56 -21.25
CA PRO A 10 31.35 1.20 -20.79
C PRO A 10 30.43 2.40 -21.05
N LYS A 11 29.38 2.19 -21.85
CA LYS A 11 28.23 3.09 -21.91
C LYS A 11 27.73 3.28 -20.48
N VAL A 12 27.83 4.49 -19.97
CA VAL A 12 27.17 4.93 -18.74
C VAL A 12 25.66 4.81 -18.97
N VAL A 13 25.08 3.70 -18.52
CA VAL A 13 23.64 3.55 -18.35
C VAL A 13 23.38 3.81 -16.88
N GLY A 14 23.09 5.06 -16.55
CA GLY A 14 22.82 5.45 -15.18
C GLY A 14 22.30 6.86 -15.13
N VAL A 15 21.46 7.13 -14.15
CA VAL A 15 20.96 8.47 -13.81
C VAL A 15 19.80 9.01 -14.66
N LYS A 16 18.81 8.19 -15.03
CA LYS A 16 17.48 8.74 -15.41
C LYS A 16 16.52 8.81 -14.20
N GLY A 17 16.50 7.78 -13.35
CA GLY A 17 15.61 7.75 -12.18
C GLY A 17 16.00 8.71 -11.04
N MET A 18 17.29 8.97 -10.82
CA MET A 18 17.73 9.87 -9.73
C MET A 18 17.36 11.33 -9.97
N PHE A 19 17.28 11.77 -11.24
CA PHE A 19 16.92 13.15 -11.56
C PHE A 19 15.42 13.41 -11.43
N GLU A 20 14.57 12.42 -11.73
CA GLU A 20 13.12 12.51 -11.53
C GLU A 20 12.80 12.63 -10.03
N SER A 21 13.44 11.82 -9.18
CA SER A 21 13.34 11.97 -7.72
C SER A 21 13.85 13.34 -7.25
N ALA A 22 14.98 13.82 -7.76
CA ALA A 22 15.53 15.12 -7.35
C ALA A 22 14.67 16.33 -7.78
N LEU A 23 13.95 16.22 -8.90
CA LEU A 23 13.03 17.26 -9.38
C LEU A 23 11.70 17.25 -8.62
N GLU A 24 11.16 16.07 -8.26
CA GLU A 24 9.99 15.97 -7.37
C GLU A 24 10.32 16.45 -5.94
N ILE A 25 11.52 16.15 -5.43
CA ILE A 25 11.99 16.63 -4.12
C ILE A 25 12.12 18.15 -4.07
N LYS A 26 12.48 18.80 -5.19
CA LYS A 26 12.53 20.27 -5.27
C LYS A 26 11.15 20.94 -5.19
N ALA A 27 10.07 20.22 -5.50
CA ALA A 27 8.70 20.71 -5.37
C ALA A 27 8.18 20.64 -3.92
N LEU A 28 8.78 19.82 -3.05
CA LEU A 28 8.47 19.75 -1.60
C LEU A 28 9.14 20.87 -0.77
N SER A 29 9.68 21.90 -1.43
CA SER A 29 10.51 22.94 -0.82
C SER A 29 9.68 24.10 -0.21
N LYS A 30 9.44 24.03 1.11
CA LYS A 30 9.72 25.08 2.14
C LYS A 30 8.75 25.14 3.33
N GLU A 31 7.58 24.51 3.28
CA GLU A 31 6.55 24.72 4.33
C GLU A 31 6.28 23.53 5.25
N ASP A 32 6.67 22.30 4.90
CA ASP A 32 6.35 21.13 5.74
C ASP A 32 7.58 20.63 6.52
N ASN A 33 7.56 20.84 7.84
CA ASN A 33 8.47 20.21 8.77
C ASN A 33 8.29 18.68 8.72
N PRO A 34 9.35 17.87 8.47
CA PRO A 34 9.25 16.41 8.40
C PRO A 34 8.60 15.78 9.65
N LYS A 35 8.77 16.39 10.83
CA LYS A 35 8.12 15.94 12.06
C LYS A 35 6.59 16.11 12.00
N ASP A 36 6.12 17.27 11.57
CA ASP A 36 4.69 17.58 11.48
C ASP A 36 3.98 16.66 10.48
N MET A 37 4.63 16.32 9.36
CA MET A 37 4.08 15.36 8.39
C MET A 37 3.96 13.96 8.98
N VAL A 38 4.99 13.51 9.71
CA VAL A 38 4.97 12.20 10.39
C VAL A 38 3.86 12.15 11.44
N GLU A 39 3.66 13.22 12.21
CA GLU A 39 2.57 13.31 13.18
C GLU A 39 1.19 13.27 12.49
N LYS A 40 1.00 14.07 11.43
CA LYS A 40 -0.24 14.05 10.63
C LYS A 40 -0.51 12.67 10.02
N ALA A 41 0.52 11.99 9.53
CA ALA A 41 0.40 10.64 8.99
C ALA A 41 -0.01 9.64 10.08
N SER A 42 0.59 9.73 11.27
CA SER A 42 0.25 8.90 12.44
C SER A 42 -1.20 9.10 12.90
N ILE A 43 -1.64 10.36 13.03
CA ILE A 43 -3.03 10.70 13.38
C ILE A 43 -3.99 10.13 12.33
N SER A 44 -3.74 10.38 11.04
CA SER A 44 -4.57 9.88 9.94
C SER A 44 -4.68 8.35 9.96
N ALA A 45 -3.56 7.65 10.18
CA ALA A 45 -3.54 6.19 10.28
C ALA A 45 -4.38 5.68 11.45
N LYS A 46 -4.24 6.31 12.63
CA LYS A 46 -5.04 5.98 13.81
C LYS A 46 -6.53 6.21 13.59
N GLU A 47 -6.92 7.37 13.05
CA GLU A 47 -8.31 7.70 12.74
C GLU A 47 -8.93 6.70 11.76
N SER A 48 -8.21 6.36 10.68
CA SER A 48 -8.69 5.38 9.70
C SER A 48 -8.86 3.98 10.32
N LYS A 49 -7.96 3.58 11.22
CA LYS A 49 -8.08 2.33 11.97
C LYS A 49 -9.29 2.35 12.90
N ASP A 50 -9.41 3.38 13.72
CA ASP A 50 -10.48 3.50 14.71
C ASP A 50 -11.85 3.51 14.01
N LYS A 51 -11.95 4.15 12.83
CA LYS A 51 -13.13 4.09 11.98
C LYS A 51 -13.47 2.65 11.58
N VAL A 52 -12.52 1.88 11.05
CA VAL A 52 -12.73 0.47 10.66
C VAL A 52 -13.15 -0.40 11.86
N LEU A 53 -12.51 -0.21 13.01
CA LEU A 53 -12.86 -0.96 14.23
C LEU A 53 -14.27 -0.60 14.72
N SER A 54 -14.67 0.66 14.59
CA SER A 54 -15.99 1.17 15.00
C SER A 54 -17.12 0.85 14.02
N SER A 55 -16.82 0.53 12.75
CA SER A 55 -17.82 0.09 11.74
C SER A 55 -18.51 -1.23 12.13
N LYS A 56 -18.04 -1.91 13.16
CA LYS A 56 -18.70 -3.07 13.74
C LYS A 56 -19.88 -2.63 14.62
N LYS A 57 -21.12 -2.87 14.19
CA LYS A 57 -22.29 -2.77 15.09
C LYS A 57 -22.37 -4.00 16.01
N GLY A 58 -21.74 -3.93 17.18
CA GLY A 58 -21.80 -4.99 18.20
C GLY A 58 -21.06 -6.27 17.78
N ASN A 59 -21.77 -7.41 17.70
CA ASN A 59 -21.19 -8.68 17.23
C ASN A 59 -21.24 -8.87 15.70
N ALA A 60 -21.80 -7.93 14.95
CA ALA A 60 -21.99 -8.04 13.51
C ALA A 60 -20.68 -7.90 12.71
N SER A 61 -20.70 -8.36 11.45
CA SER A 61 -19.68 -8.09 10.44
C SER A 61 -19.76 -6.66 9.89
N ILE A 62 -18.69 -6.20 9.25
CA ILE A 62 -18.68 -4.96 8.47
C ILE A 62 -19.55 -5.17 7.23
N ALA A 63 -20.49 -4.26 6.98
CA ALA A 63 -21.35 -4.32 5.82
C ALA A 63 -20.53 -4.04 4.55
N LEU A 64 -20.71 -4.86 3.50
CA LEU A 64 -19.94 -4.71 2.25
C LEU A 64 -20.08 -3.31 1.64
N GLY A 65 -21.25 -2.68 1.78
CA GLY A 65 -21.53 -1.31 1.32
C GLY A 65 -20.68 -0.22 1.97
N GLU A 66 -20.17 -0.44 3.18
CA GLU A 66 -19.35 0.55 3.92
C GLU A 66 -17.87 0.46 3.53
N VAL A 67 -17.42 -0.72 3.07
CA VAL A 67 -16.02 -1.04 2.76
C VAL A 67 -15.35 -0.01 1.82
N PRO A 68 -15.98 0.51 0.75
CA PRO A 68 -15.31 1.45 -0.14
C PRO A 68 -14.84 2.73 0.56
N SER A 69 -15.65 3.26 1.47
CA SER A 69 -15.27 4.45 2.25
C SER A 69 -14.09 4.14 3.17
N LEU A 70 -14.11 2.98 3.83
CA LEU A 70 -13.05 2.55 4.73
C LEU A 70 -11.73 2.31 4.01
N VAL A 71 -11.77 1.67 2.84
CA VAL A 71 -10.59 1.40 2.01
C VAL A 71 -9.99 2.71 1.50
N ARG A 72 -10.81 3.70 1.15
CA ARG A 72 -10.35 5.02 0.74
C ARG A 72 -9.59 5.75 1.85
N ASP A 73 -10.14 5.75 3.07
CA ASP A 73 -9.49 6.38 4.22
C ASP A 73 -8.16 5.69 4.56
N ILE A 74 -8.13 4.36 4.53
CA ILE A 74 -6.89 3.57 4.70
C ILE A 74 -5.86 3.96 3.63
N ARG A 75 -6.27 4.06 2.37
CA ARG A 75 -5.40 4.41 1.24
C ARG A 75 -4.78 5.78 1.43
N GLU A 76 -5.59 6.77 1.77
CA GLU A 76 -5.13 8.15 1.98
C GLU A 76 -4.15 8.24 3.14
N SER A 77 -4.43 7.55 4.24
CA SER A 77 -3.50 7.45 5.37
C SER A 77 -2.20 6.74 4.99
N ALA A 78 -2.26 5.64 4.24
CA ALA A 78 -1.06 4.92 3.80
C ALA A 78 -0.18 5.78 2.87
N LYS A 79 -0.78 6.58 1.98
CA LYS A 79 -0.04 7.53 1.13
C LYS A 79 0.69 8.60 1.95
N LYS A 80 0.06 9.14 3.02
CA LYS A 80 0.73 10.09 3.91
C LYS A 80 1.95 9.49 4.62
N ILE A 81 1.90 8.19 4.96
CA ILE A 81 3.06 7.48 5.53
C ILE A 81 4.18 7.39 4.49
N ASP A 82 3.87 7.03 3.24
CA ASP A 82 4.85 6.97 2.14
C ASP A 82 5.47 8.33 1.83
N GLU A 83 4.65 9.39 1.76
CA GLU A 83 5.12 10.77 1.57
C GLU A 83 6.06 11.20 2.72
N SER A 84 5.69 10.90 3.96
CA SER A 84 6.53 11.19 5.14
C SER A 84 7.84 10.42 5.08
N LEU A 85 7.81 9.14 4.71
CA LEU A 85 9.02 8.33 4.55
C LEU A 85 9.93 8.87 3.45
N LYS A 86 9.38 9.24 2.29
CA LYS A 86 10.12 9.88 1.20
C LYS A 86 10.78 11.18 1.64
N LEU A 87 10.11 11.98 2.46
CA LEU A 87 10.68 13.21 3.01
C LEU A 87 11.83 12.94 4.00
N LEU A 88 11.71 11.92 4.85
CA LEU A 88 12.80 11.49 5.72
C LEU A 88 14.02 11.01 4.91
N ILE A 89 13.79 10.23 3.85
CA ILE A 89 14.84 9.78 2.92
C ILE A 89 15.54 10.97 2.26
N ALA A 90 14.76 11.92 1.73
CA ALA A 90 15.29 13.17 1.17
C ALA A 90 16.07 14.01 2.20
N SER A 91 15.73 13.88 3.48
CA SER A 91 16.42 14.55 4.60
C SER A 91 17.67 13.79 5.08
N GLY A 92 18.02 12.65 4.46
CA GLY A 92 19.24 11.90 4.75
C GLY A 92 19.04 10.59 5.51
N TYR A 93 17.80 10.11 5.69
CA TYR A 93 17.56 8.76 6.19
C TYR A 93 17.90 7.71 5.11
N ASP A 94 18.86 6.83 5.42
CA ASP A 94 19.23 5.71 4.55
C ASP A 94 18.23 4.56 4.73
N ALA A 95 17.12 4.62 3.98
CA ALA A 95 16.10 3.59 3.99
C ALA A 95 16.61 2.31 3.34
N SER A 96 16.32 1.16 3.97
CA SER A 96 16.61 -0.13 3.38
C SER A 96 15.79 -0.34 2.10
N TYR A 97 16.37 -1.01 1.11
CA TYR A 97 15.66 -1.38 -0.12
C TYR A 97 14.34 -2.15 0.16
N PRO A 98 14.31 -3.15 1.07
CA PRO A 98 13.06 -3.83 1.45
C PRO A 98 11.97 -2.89 1.98
N LEU A 99 12.32 -1.83 2.73
CA LEU A 99 11.35 -0.89 3.27
C LEU A 99 10.59 -0.14 2.15
N SER A 100 11.32 0.37 1.17
CA SER A 100 10.71 1.05 0.02
C SER A 100 9.85 0.11 -0.81
N ASP A 101 10.33 -1.12 -1.07
CA ASP A 101 9.58 -2.11 -1.84
C ASP A 101 8.31 -2.57 -1.11
N ASN A 102 8.40 -2.84 0.19
CA ASN A 102 7.24 -3.24 1.00
C ASN A 102 6.19 -2.13 1.07
N MET A 103 6.61 -0.88 1.26
CA MET A 103 5.72 0.28 1.26
C MET A 103 4.98 0.38 -0.06
N LYS A 104 5.74 0.33 -1.15
CA LYS A 104 5.24 0.38 -2.51
C LYS A 104 4.23 -0.73 -2.76
N ILE A 105 4.61 -1.99 -2.55
CA ILE A 105 3.73 -3.14 -2.77
C ILE A 105 2.46 -3.02 -1.91
N GLY A 106 2.60 -2.72 -0.62
CA GLY A 106 1.45 -2.54 0.29
C GLY A 106 0.46 -1.50 -0.21
N ILE A 107 0.91 -0.31 -0.59
CA ILE A 107 0.04 0.76 -1.12
C ILE A 107 -0.57 0.34 -2.46
N GLY A 108 0.18 -0.32 -3.33
CA GLY A 108 -0.32 -0.83 -4.61
C GLY A 108 -1.53 -1.76 -4.44
N ARG A 109 -1.51 -2.63 -3.41
CA ARG A 109 -2.65 -3.52 -3.07
C ARG A 109 -3.89 -2.75 -2.64
N ILE A 110 -3.72 -1.72 -1.80
CA ILE A 110 -4.83 -0.88 -1.33
C ILE A 110 -5.42 -0.11 -2.52
N CYS A 111 -4.58 0.47 -3.38
CA CYS A 111 -5.00 1.19 -4.58
C CYS A 111 -5.75 0.30 -5.57
N LEU A 112 -5.29 -0.94 -5.79
CA LEU A 112 -6.02 -1.91 -6.61
C LEU A 112 -7.39 -2.22 -6.03
N LEU A 113 -7.47 -2.46 -4.71
CA LEU A 113 -8.76 -2.75 -4.09
C LEU A 113 -9.73 -1.57 -4.21
N ASP A 114 -9.28 -0.35 -3.98
CA ASP A 114 -10.14 0.84 -4.12
C ASP A 114 -10.74 0.94 -5.53
N LYS A 115 -9.92 0.74 -6.58
CA LYS A 115 -10.39 0.71 -7.98
C LYS A 115 -11.37 -0.44 -8.25
N ILE A 116 -11.13 -1.62 -7.68
CA ILE A 116 -12.06 -2.75 -7.79
C ILE A 116 -13.41 -2.37 -7.19
N LEU A 117 -13.41 -1.82 -5.97
CA LEU A 117 -14.63 -1.45 -5.25
C LEU A 117 -15.39 -0.33 -5.97
N GLU A 118 -14.69 0.69 -6.47
CA GLU A 118 -15.29 1.76 -7.28
C GLU A 118 -16.02 1.20 -8.51
N ALA A 119 -15.45 0.19 -9.17
CA ALA A 119 -16.03 -0.40 -10.38
C ALA A 119 -17.27 -1.28 -10.14
N VAL A 120 -17.39 -1.89 -8.96
CA VAL A 120 -18.40 -2.94 -8.68
C VAL A 120 -19.45 -2.55 -7.64
N MET A 121 -19.12 -1.70 -6.67
CA MET A 121 -20.00 -1.40 -5.53
C MET A 121 -21.25 -0.57 -5.86
N PRO A 122 -21.24 0.38 -6.82
CA PRO A 122 -22.47 1.07 -7.23
C PRO A 122 -23.56 0.10 -7.70
N LYS A 123 -23.18 -1.04 -8.28
CA LYS A 123 -24.13 -2.06 -8.73
C LYS A 123 -24.63 -2.95 -7.58
N ILE A 124 -23.81 -3.17 -6.53
CA ILE A 124 -24.11 -4.08 -5.41
C ILE A 124 -25.27 -3.59 -4.53
N ASN A 125 -25.48 -2.27 -4.48
CA ASN A 125 -26.53 -1.64 -3.69
C ASN A 125 -27.88 -1.53 -4.43
N ASP A 126 -27.91 -1.79 -5.76
CA ASP A 126 -29.03 -1.45 -6.63
C ASP A 126 -29.86 -2.65 -7.13
N SER A 127 -29.49 -3.92 -6.85
CA SER A 127 -30.18 -5.05 -7.49
C SER A 127 -30.41 -6.28 -6.62
N ASP A 128 -31.70 -6.65 -6.51
CA ASP A 128 -32.25 -7.98 -6.22
C ASP A 128 -32.26 -8.90 -7.46
N ASN A 129 -31.41 -8.65 -8.48
CA ASN A 129 -31.54 -9.27 -9.79
C ASN A 129 -30.45 -10.31 -10.05
N ASP A 130 -30.82 -11.56 -10.33
CA ASP A 130 -29.92 -12.72 -10.43
C ASP A 130 -28.93 -12.69 -11.62
N ASN A 131 -29.05 -11.73 -12.54
CA ASN A 131 -28.14 -11.54 -13.69
C ASN A 131 -26.89 -10.70 -13.36
N PHE A 132 -26.62 -10.53 -12.06
CA PHE A 132 -25.58 -9.68 -11.49
C PHE A 132 -24.16 -10.23 -11.60
N ASP A 133 -24.05 -11.57 -11.66
CA ASP A 133 -22.83 -12.28 -11.30
C ASP A 133 -21.74 -12.29 -12.38
N ASP A 134 -22.10 -12.39 -13.67
CA ASP A 134 -21.11 -12.50 -14.75
C ASP A 134 -20.50 -11.13 -15.11
N ASN A 135 -21.24 -10.02 -14.96
CA ASN A 135 -20.72 -8.66 -15.23
C ASN A 135 -19.66 -8.24 -14.20
N ILE A 136 -19.77 -8.67 -12.94
CA ILE A 136 -18.79 -8.34 -11.90
C ILE A 136 -17.44 -8.97 -12.19
N CYS A 137 -17.41 -10.26 -12.53
CA CYS A 137 -16.16 -10.95 -12.79
C CYS A 137 -15.36 -10.29 -13.92
N GLU A 138 -16.02 -9.98 -15.03
CA GLU A 138 -15.39 -9.28 -16.16
C GLU A 138 -14.88 -7.89 -15.79
N LYS A 139 -15.65 -7.13 -14.97
CA LYS A 139 -15.24 -5.81 -14.50
C LYS A 139 -14.00 -5.87 -13.60
N ILE A 140 -13.99 -6.77 -12.61
CA ILE A 140 -12.83 -6.93 -11.73
C ILE A 140 -11.63 -7.36 -12.57
N LYS A 141 -11.82 -8.29 -13.52
CA LYS A 141 -10.75 -8.74 -14.42
C LYS A 141 -10.17 -7.59 -15.22
N LYS A 142 -11.03 -6.77 -15.82
CA LYS A 142 -10.59 -5.58 -16.56
C LYS A 142 -9.79 -4.62 -15.68
N VAL A 143 -10.26 -4.33 -14.46
CA VAL A 143 -9.55 -3.45 -13.51
C VAL A 143 -8.19 -4.04 -13.13
N VAL A 144 -8.12 -5.34 -12.83
CA VAL A 144 -6.88 -6.03 -12.46
C VAL A 144 -5.90 -6.05 -13.63
N ASP A 145 -6.36 -6.38 -14.85
CA ASP A 145 -5.53 -6.44 -16.05
C ASP A 145 -4.99 -5.04 -16.42
N GLU A 146 -5.83 -4.00 -16.36
CA GLU A 146 -5.42 -2.62 -16.59
C GLU A 146 -4.42 -2.14 -15.53
N PHE A 147 -4.67 -2.44 -14.26
CA PHE A 147 -3.75 -2.11 -13.17
C PHE A 147 -2.39 -2.77 -13.39
N ASN A 148 -2.36 -4.09 -13.59
CA ASN A 148 -1.12 -4.85 -13.78
C ASN A 148 -0.36 -4.41 -15.05
N LYS A 149 -1.07 -3.96 -16.10
CA LYS A 149 -0.44 -3.47 -17.34
C LYS A 149 0.24 -2.11 -17.13
N ASN A 150 -0.45 -1.19 -16.47
CA ASN A 150 0.05 0.17 -16.26
C ASN A 150 1.17 0.24 -15.22
N GLU A 151 1.18 -0.71 -14.30
CA GLU A 151 2.02 -0.69 -13.11
C GLU A 151 3.13 -1.76 -13.15
N LYS A 152 3.30 -2.41 -14.31
CA LYS A 152 4.24 -3.51 -14.52
C LYS A 152 5.69 -3.11 -14.25
N ASP A 153 6.03 -1.86 -14.58
CA ASP A 153 7.35 -1.28 -14.37
C ASP A 153 7.53 -0.78 -12.93
N GLU A 154 6.43 -0.49 -12.21
CA GLU A 154 6.49 -0.05 -10.80
C GLU A 154 6.66 -1.22 -9.82
N TYR A 155 5.81 -2.25 -9.87
CA TYR A 155 5.77 -3.27 -8.80
C TYR A 155 6.51 -4.57 -9.13
N SER A 156 7.13 -4.68 -10.31
CA SER A 156 7.91 -5.83 -10.82
C SER A 156 7.19 -7.19 -10.88
N CYS A 157 5.99 -7.29 -10.32
CA CYS A 157 5.15 -8.48 -10.28
C CYS A 157 3.67 -8.13 -10.46
N SER A 158 2.91 -9.10 -10.97
CA SER A 158 1.44 -8.99 -11.05
C SER A 158 0.89 -8.85 -9.64
N ILE A 159 0.07 -7.81 -9.41
CA ILE A 159 -0.53 -7.59 -8.10
C ILE A 159 -1.51 -8.72 -7.82
N MET A 160 -2.56 -8.87 -8.62
CA MET A 160 -3.52 -9.96 -8.47
C MET A 160 -3.68 -10.73 -9.78
N SER A 161 -4.12 -11.99 -9.70
CA SER A 161 -4.58 -12.78 -10.84
C SER A 161 -5.91 -13.43 -10.50
N LEU A 162 -6.94 -13.17 -11.31
CA LEU A 162 -8.26 -13.78 -11.13
C LEU A 162 -8.37 -15.20 -11.69
N ASN A 163 -7.36 -15.66 -12.44
CA ASN A 163 -7.34 -17.02 -12.99
C ASN A 163 -7.38 -18.10 -11.90
N SER A 164 -7.08 -17.74 -10.66
CA SER A 164 -7.16 -18.58 -9.47
C SER A 164 -8.59 -18.79 -8.93
N TYR A 165 -9.60 -18.07 -9.44
CA TYR A 165 -10.99 -18.08 -8.92
C TYR A 165 -12.06 -18.46 -9.96
N PRO A 166 -11.93 -19.57 -10.70
CA PRO A 166 -12.83 -19.89 -11.81
C PRO A 166 -14.29 -20.14 -11.39
N LYS A 167 -14.56 -20.35 -10.09
CA LYS A 167 -15.90 -20.70 -9.56
C LYS A 167 -16.51 -19.64 -8.64
N THR A 168 -15.78 -18.59 -8.27
CA THR A 168 -16.27 -17.55 -7.34
C THR A 168 -16.88 -16.41 -8.14
N LYS A 169 -18.13 -16.03 -7.84
CA LYS A 169 -18.88 -15.01 -8.59
C LYS A 169 -19.49 -13.95 -7.68
N GLY A 170 -20.01 -12.88 -8.28
CA GLY A 170 -20.84 -11.91 -7.58
C GLY A 170 -20.20 -11.27 -6.36
N LYS A 171 -20.98 -11.16 -5.28
CA LYS A 171 -20.54 -10.58 -4.00
C LYS A 171 -19.42 -11.39 -3.34
N ASP A 172 -19.40 -12.71 -3.53
CA ASP A 172 -18.35 -13.57 -2.94
C ASP A 172 -16.99 -13.34 -3.60
N LEU A 173 -16.96 -13.05 -4.89
CA LEU A 173 -15.72 -12.68 -5.58
C LEU A 173 -15.18 -11.36 -5.04
N VAL A 174 -16.06 -10.38 -4.77
CA VAL A 174 -15.66 -9.10 -4.16
C VAL A 174 -15.10 -9.30 -2.76
N LYS A 175 -15.78 -10.09 -1.91
CA LYS A 175 -15.29 -10.43 -0.56
C LYS A 175 -13.93 -11.13 -0.62
N LYS A 176 -13.75 -12.04 -1.59
CA LYS A 176 -12.49 -12.75 -1.82
C LYS A 176 -11.36 -11.79 -2.21
N CYS A 177 -11.63 -10.84 -3.11
CA CYS A 177 -10.67 -9.79 -3.47
C CYS A 177 -10.27 -8.94 -2.26
N ILE A 178 -11.25 -8.51 -1.45
CA ILE A 178 -10.98 -7.74 -0.22
C ILE A 178 -10.13 -8.56 0.75
N ASN A 179 -10.50 -9.82 1.01
CA ASN A 179 -9.77 -10.70 1.94
C ASN A 179 -8.30 -10.85 1.55
N GLU A 180 -8.02 -11.12 0.29
CA GLU A 180 -6.66 -11.40 -0.17
C GLU A 180 -5.80 -10.15 -0.25
N LEU A 181 -6.32 -9.08 -0.86
CA LEU A 181 -5.56 -7.83 -0.95
C LEU A 181 -5.28 -7.27 0.44
N MET A 182 -6.23 -7.34 1.38
CA MET A 182 -6.01 -6.84 2.73
C MET A 182 -5.08 -7.72 3.57
N LYS A 183 -5.06 -9.05 3.34
CA LYS A 183 -4.04 -9.94 3.93
C LYS A 183 -2.65 -9.64 3.39
N ASP A 184 -2.53 -9.37 2.10
CA ASP A 184 -1.26 -8.94 1.51
C ASP A 184 -0.81 -7.62 2.14
N VAL A 185 -1.72 -6.65 2.31
CA VAL A 185 -1.39 -5.38 2.98
C VAL A 185 -0.94 -5.60 4.42
N GLU A 186 -1.66 -6.42 5.21
CA GLU A 186 -1.22 -6.81 6.56
C GLU A 186 0.20 -7.37 6.53
N LYS A 187 0.52 -8.18 5.51
CA LYS A 187 1.83 -8.80 5.36
C LYS A 187 2.95 -7.80 5.03
N TYR A 188 2.69 -6.85 4.13
CA TYR A 188 3.71 -5.91 3.65
C TYR A 188 3.88 -4.70 4.57
N LEU A 189 2.78 -4.18 5.15
CA LEU A 189 2.83 -3.02 6.03
C LEU A 189 3.04 -3.39 7.51
N GLY A 190 2.57 -4.55 7.95
CA GLY A 190 2.68 -4.99 9.34
C GLY A 190 4.01 -5.70 9.65
N ASP A 191 4.27 -5.93 10.95
CA ASP A 191 5.37 -6.79 11.41
C ASP A 191 4.89 -8.24 11.55
N VAL A 192 4.97 -8.98 10.44
CA VAL A 192 4.49 -10.36 10.41
C VAL A 192 5.36 -11.24 11.31
N LYS A 193 4.76 -11.67 12.43
CA LYS A 193 5.35 -12.57 13.45
C LYS A 193 6.41 -11.93 14.35
N GLY A 194 6.54 -10.61 14.38
CA GLY A 194 7.49 -9.92 15.27
C GLY A 194 8.95 -10.12 14.87
N ASN A 195 9.19 -10.50 13.61
CA ASN A 195 10.52 -10.78 13.09
C ASN A 195 11.20 -9.50 12.55
N GLY A 196 10.50 -8.37 12.58
CA GLY A 196 10.99 -7.08 12.09
C GLY A 196 10.98 -6.96 10.56
N ASN A 197 10.14 -7.74 9.87
CA ASN A 197 9.93 -7.65 8.43
C ASN A 197 8.69 -6.82 8.12
N GLY A 198 8.60 -6.30 6.90
CA GLY A 198 7.51 -5.40 6.50
C GLY A 198 7.71 -3.99 7.05
N VAL A 199 6.97 -3.03 6.52
CA VAL A 199 7.20 -1.60 6.79
C VAL A 199 7.27 -1.28 8.28
N CYS A 200 6.30 -1.77 9.07
CA CYS A 200 6.29 -1.58 10.52
C CYS A 200 7.59 -2.09 11.17
N GLY A 201 7.99 -3.32 10.86
CA GLY A 201 9.17 -3.96 11.45
C GLY A 201 10.48 -3.28 11.02
N GLU A 202 10.61 -2.96 9.74
CA GLU A 202 11.78 -2.33 9.15
C GLU A 202 11.98 -0.90 9.67
N LEU A 203 10.89 -0.13 9.80
CA LEU A 203 10.93 1.19 10.44
C LEU A 203 11.31 1.10 11.91
N LEU A 204 10.84 0.08 12.63
CA LEU A 204 11.20 -0.11 14.05
C LEU A 204 12.68 -0.49 14.22
N GLN A 205 13.22 -1.32 13.33
CA GLN A 205 14.64 -1.63 13.29
C GLN A 205 15.48 -0.38 12.93
N GLY A 206 15.01 0.39 11.95
CA GLY A 206 15.58 1.69 11.58
C GLY A 206 15.60 2.65 12.77
N ALA A 207 14.51 2.76 13.53
CA ALA A 207 14.40 3.62 14.71
C ALA A 207 15.43 3.26 15.80
N LYS A 208 15.67 1.96 16.02
CA LYS A 208 16.68 1.45 16.98
C LYS A 208 18.11 1.80 16.53
N SER A 209 18.37 1.73 15.23
CA SER A 209 19.70 1.93 14.65
C SER A 209 20.03 3.41 14.42
N ALA A 210 19.02 4.21 14.10
CA ALA A 210 19.11 5.65 13.84
C ALA A 210 18.74 6.48 15.08
N SER A 211 19.08 6.01 16.29
CA SER A 211 18.61 6.48 17.61
C SER A 211 18.93 7.95 17.99
N GLY A 212 19.24 8.80 17.01
CA GLY A 212 19.33 10.26 17.09
C GLY A 212 18.28 10.94 16.21
N GLN A 213 18.72 11.54 15.10
CA GLN A 213 17.94 12.50 14.28
C GLN A 213 16.57 11.98 13.80
N PHE A 214 16.43 10.69 13.49
CA PHE A 214 15.22 10.12 12.88
C PHE A 214 14.47 9.12 13.76
N GLY A 215 15.04 8.71 14.90
CA GLY A 215 14.53 7.60 15.70
C GLY A 215 13.06 7.75 16.12
N GLU A 216 12.68 8.94 16.58
CA GLU A 216 11.30 9.24 16.97
C GLU A 216 10.34 9.22 15.77
N SER A 217 10.71 9.86 14.67
CA SER A 217 9.91 9.89 13.45
C SER A 217 9.70 8.49 12.86
N LEU A 218 10.74 7.66 12.84
CA LEU A 218 10.65 6.27 12.37
C LEU A 218 9.77 5.41 13.27
N LYS A 219 9.84 5.62 14.60
CA LYS A 219 8.96 4.94 15.54
C LYS A 219 7.49 5.32 15.32
N LEU A 220 7.19 6.61 15.13
CA LEU A 220 5.83 7.07 14.82
C LEU A 220 5.31 6.51 13.50
N LEU A 221 6.14 6.48 12.44
CA LEU A 221 5.75 5.86 11.17
C LEU A 221 5.56 4.34 11.29
N SER A 222 6.35 3.67 12.14
CA SER A 222 6.18 2.24 12.44
C SER A 222 4.82 1.98 13.10
N GLU A 223 4.46 2.78 14.10
CA GLU A 223 3.15 2.71 14.76
C GLU A 223 2.00 3.01 13.78
N ALA A 224 2.18 3.99 12.89
CA ALA A 224 1.22 4.31 11.84
C ALA A 224 1.03 3.14 10.85
N ALA A 225 2.12 2.54 10.38
CA ALA A 225 2.07 1.37 9.51
C ALA A 225 1.39 0.16 10.19
N SER A 226 1.67 -0.05 11.49
CA SER A 226 0.98 -1.05 12.29
C SER A 226 -0.53 -0.79 12.39
N ALA A 227 -0.93 0.48 12.54
CA ALA A 227 -2.34 0.84 12.62
C ALA A 227 -3.08 0.54 11.30
N ILE A 228 -2.45 0.84 10.15
CA ILE A 228 -2.96 0.47 8.84
C ILE A 228 -3.05 -1.05 8.68
N ALA A 229 -2.00 -1.78 9.04
CA ALA A 229 -2.00 -3.24 8.96
C ALA A 229 -3.11 -3.87 9.80
N GLU A 230 -3.39 -3.34 10.99
CA GLU A 230 -4.48 -3.77 11.86
C GLU A 230 -5.86 -3.48 11.24
N ALA A 231 -6.04 -2.31 10.63
CA ALA A 231 -7.26 -1.96 9.90
C ALA A 231 -7.51 -2.91 8.72
N CYS A 232 -6.46 -3.18 7.93
CA CYS A 232 -6.53 -4.11 6.81
C CYS A 232 -6.84 -5.53 7.26
N LYS A 233 -6.17 -6.03 8.30
CA LYS A 233 -6.50 -7.32 8.93
C LYS A 233 -7.98 -7.38 9.31
N ARG A 234 -8.50 -6.31 9.93
CA ARG A 234 -9.92 -6.25 10.31
C ARG A 234 -10.84 -6.35 9.11
N LEU A 235 -10.55 -5.66 8.01
CA LEU A 235 -11.33 -5.77 6.76
C LEU A 235 -11.22 -7.18 6.17
N ALA A 236 -10.05 -7.79 6.20
CA ALA A 236 -9.85 -9.13 5.63
C ALA A 236 -10.75 -10.18 6.28
N TYR A 237 -10.89 -10.16 7.61
CA TYR A 237 -11.64 -11.18 8.36
C TYR A 237 -13.01 -10.72 8.86
N GLY A 238 -13.35 -9.44 8.67
CA GLY A 238 -14.51 -8.80 9.29
C GLY A 238 -15.75 -8.67 8.40
N ILE A 239 -15.67 -9.07 7.13
CA ILE A 239 -16.77 -8.94 6.16
C ILE A 239 -17.46 -10.30 6.00
N LEU A 240 -18.79 -10.34 6.14
CA LEU A 240 -19.63 -11.52 5.87
C LEU A 240 -20.29 -11.44 4.50
#